data_AF-A0A349GNY7-F1
#
_entry.id   AF-A0A349GNY7-F1
#
_cell.length_a   1.000
_cell.length_b   1.000
_cell.length_c   1.000
_cell.angle_alpha   90.00
_cell.angle_beta   90.00
_cell.angle_gamma   90.00
#
_symmetry.space_group_name_H-M   'P 1'
#
loop_
_entity.id
_entity.type
_entity.pdbx_description
1 polymer ?
#
loop_
_entity_poly.entity_id
_entity_poly.type
_entity_poly.pdbx_seq_one_letter_code
_entity_poly.pdbx_strand_id
1 'polypeptide(L)'
;TTEPPQTAEPVKTLPRSYKISGVTPIVQRGLPTGCEATGLTIALRWYGFNVSKEDMALKYMPRQDFTYQDGRKIGPDFIYTFAGDPARKSNSYGCYIPCMRQTIANYFSDIGCTEYTTADISGTSLENLFYYVADNTPVILISTNNLITPVTGDSWYTPDGRYVTWQRGHHCMILTGYDYSKNVVYVSESAYSYERTYNMDSFRNIYNLKGKNAMIIKKTKSDNPVISPDNDVYVTPFSDGDICVLKNTGSGKMLNVDYGRDENDVNVYQWTADNSTEQQFRMNLMSDGSYMIRTMCSSDGTNRTLDIVKSNGNIVSGANVDIYNPVDTIAQRWLFVKTGTNTYKIVPQYNKALALTALGNSNGSASGTDASSDGNVFVSDYTGSAYQQWTVSKIN
;
A
#
# COMPACT_ATOMS: atom_id res chain seq x y z
N THR A 1 -6.83 17.02 41.36
CA THR A 1 -7.21 15.59 41.29
C THR A 1 -6.43 14.97 40.14
N THR A 2 -5.41 14.18 40.46
CA THR A 2 -4.56 13.51 39.47
C THR A 2 -5.32 12.31 38.91
N GLU A 3 -5.65 12.38 37.62
CA GLU A 3 -6.22 11.27 36.86
C GLU A 3 -5.22 10.09 36.87
N PRO A 4 -5.67 8.85 37.11
CA PRO A 4 -4.76 7.72 37.17
C PRO A 4 -4.15 7.44 35.78
N PRO A 5 -2.92 6.90 35.70
CA PRO A 5 -2.30 6.59 34.43
C PRO A 5 -3.18 5.58 33.66
N GLN A 6 -3.60 5.97 32.46
CA GLN A 6 -4.21 5.04 31.50
C GLN A 6 -3.19 3.91 31.25
N THR A 7 -3.52 2.71 31.71
CA THR A 7 -2.75 1.50 31.41
C THR A 7 -2.78 1.30 29.89
N ALA A 8 -1.62 1.47 29.25
CA ALA A 8 -1.44 1.17 27.84
C ALA A 8 -1.92 -0.26 27.54
N GLU A 9 -2.79 -0.42 26.55
CA GLU A 9 -3.19 -1.75 26.10
C GLU A 9 -1.94 -2.55 25.68
N PRO A 10 -1.88 -3.86 25.96
CA PRO A 10 -0.72 -4.67 25.64
C PRO A 10 -0.51 -4.70 24.12
N VAL A 11 0.65 -4.22 23.67
CA VAL A 11 1.12 -4.36 22.29
C VAL A 11 1.05 -5.83 21.91
N LYS A 12 0.22 -6.18 20.92
CA LYS A 12 0.07 -7.57 20.44
C LYS A 12 1.41 -8.03 19.86
N THR A 13 2.13 -8.86 20.61
CA THR A 13 3.42 -9.38 20.20
C THR A 13 3.24 -10.48 19.16
N LEU A 14 3.97 -10.39 18.04
CA LEU A 14 3.96 -11.41 17.01
C LEU A 14 4.57 -12.72 17.57
N PRO A 15 3.88 -13.87 17.53
CA PRO A 15 4.46 -15.13 18.01
C PRO A 15 5.63 -15.57 17.11
N ARG A 16 6.58 -16.33 17.67
CA ARG A 16 7.77 -16.82 16.93
C ARG A 16 7.42 -17.74 15.75
N SER A 17 6.26 -18.38 15.80
CA SER A 17 5.70 -19.13 14.69
C SER A 17 4.19 -19.11 14.79
N TYR A 18 3.53 -19.15 13.64
CA TYR A 18 2.09 -19.32 13.57
C TYR A 18 1.73 -20.03 12.27
N LYS A 19 0.68 -20.84 12.31
CA LYS A 19 0.15 -21.50 11.13
C LYS A 19 -1.36 -21.58 11.24
N ILE A 20 -2.04 -21.02 10.25
CA ILE A 20 -3.48 -21.06 10.13
C ILE A 20 -3.90 -22.51 9.88
N SER A 21 -4.76 -23.05 10.75
CA SER A 21 -5.27 -24.41 10.63
C SER A 21 -6.55 -24.43 9.79
N GLY A 22 -6.64 -25.30 8.77
CA GLY A 22 -7.89 -25.54 8.02
C GLY A 22 -7.99 -24.84 6.66
N VAL A 23 -6.94 -24.14 6.21
CA VAL A 23 -6.82 -23.72 4.81
C VAL A 23 -6.62 -24.97 3.94
N THR A 24 -7.56 -25.23 3.02
CA THR A 24 -7.55 -26.42 2.17
C THR A 24 -6.93 -26.10 0.80
N PRO A 25 -5.82 -26.74 0.41
CA PRO A 25 -5.21 -26.52 -0.91
C PRO A 25 -6.09 -26.99 -2.06
N ILE A 26 -6.02 -26.28 -3.19
CA ILE A 26 -6.78 -26.58 -4.40
C ILE A 26 -5.83 -26.49 -5.60
N VAL A 27 -5.78 -27.55 -6.42
CA VAL A 27 -5.02 -27.55 -7.66
C VAL A 27 -5.76 -26.83 -8.78
N GLN A 28 -5.08 -26.07 -9.64
CA GLN A 28 -5.67 -25.36 -10.77
C GLN A 28 -6.05 -26.25 -11.98
N ARG A 29 -6.03 -27.58 -11.86
CA ARG A 29 -6.37 -28.51 -12.98
C ARG A 29 -7.66 -28.08 -13.67
N GLY A 30 -7.64 -27.93 -15.00
CA GLY A 30 -8.74 -27.36 -15.80
C GLY A 30 -8.56 -25.87 -16.15
N LEU A 31 -7.68 -25.17 -15.44
CA LEU A 31 -7.32 -23.76 -15.65
C LEU A 31 -5.79 -23.64 -15.79
N PRO A 32 -5.21 -23.88 -16.98
CA PRO A 32 -3.75 -23.89 -17.19
C PRO A 32 -3.04 -22.60 -16.76
N THR A 33 -3.74 -21.47 -16.78
CA THR A 33 -3.22 -20.15 -16.37
C THR A 33 -4.05 -19.51 -15.25
N GLY A 34 -4.82 -20.31 -14.49
CA GLY A 34 -5.74 -19.80 -13.46
C GLY A 34 -5.20 -19.83 -12.04
N CYS A 35 -3.93 -19.48 -11.83
CA CYS A 35 -3.34 -19.53 -10.49
C CYS A 35 -3.98 -18.51 -9.53
N GLU A 36 -4.31 -17.32 -10.03
CA GLU A 36 -4.97 -16.23 -9.33
C GLU A 36 -6.39 -16.63 -8.93
N ALA A 37 -7.20 -17.12 -9.88
CA ALA A 37 -8.56 -17.58 -9.61
C ALA A 37 -8.61 -18.74 -8.60
N THR A 38 -7.68 -19.68 -8.73
CA THR A 38 -7.56 -20.81 -7.79
C THR A 38 -7.12 -20.32 -6.41
N GLY A 39 -6.18 -19.38 -6.36
CA GLY A 39 -5.71 -18.77 -5.12
C GLY A 39 -6.79 -18.00 -4.37
N LEU A 40 -7.56 -17.19 -5.11
CA LEU A 40 -8.74 -16.51 -4.58
C LEU A 40 -9.77 -17.50 -4.01
N THR A 41 -9.96 -18.64 -4.68
CA THR A 41 -10.89 -19.68 -4.24
C THR A 41 -10.45 -20.33 -2.92
N ILE A 42 -9.15 -20.59 -2.77
CA ILE A 42 -8.59 -21.11 -1.51
C ILE A 42 -8.87 -20.12 -0.36
N ALA A 43 -8.58 -18.84 -0.57
CA ALA A 43 -8.80 -17.80 0.43
C ALA A 43 -10.28 -17.59 0.75
N LEU A 44 -11.17 -17.57 -0.25
CA LEU A 44 -12.61 -17.42 -0.03
C LEU A 44 -13.22 -18.59 0.75
N ARG A 45 -12.79 -19.82 0.46
CA ARG A 45 -13.27 -21.01 1.19
C ARG A 45 -12.82 -21.03 2.65
N TRP A 46 -11.67 -20.44 2.97
CA TRP A 46 -11.28 -20.23 4.36
C TRP A 46 -12.30 -19.39 5.14
N TYR A 47 -12.88 -18.37 4.50
CA TYR A 47 -13.96 -17.55 5.06
C TYR A 47 -15.35 -18.20 4.97
N GLY A 48 -15.44 -19.47 4.56
CA GLY A 48 -16.69 -20.21 4.46
C GLY A 48 -17.50 -19.96 3.17
N PHE A 49 -16.97 -19.18 2.22
CA PHE A 49 -17.65 -18.96 0.94
C PHE A 49 -17.56 -20.20 0.04
N ASN A 50 -18.72 -20.64 -0.46
CA ASN A 50 -18.81 -21.75 -1.39
C ASN A 50 -18.72 -21.26 -2.84
N VAL A 51 -17.49 -21.10 -3.35
CA VAL A 51 -17.23 -20.75 -4.76
C VAL A 51 -16.27 -21.74 -5.41
N SER A 52 -16.42 -21.94 -6.72
CA SER A 52 -15.50 -22.74 -7.54
C SER A 52 -14.41 -21.87 -8.16
N LYS A 53 -13.25 -22.47 -8.46
CA LYS A 53 -12.16 -21.76 -9.16
C LYS A 53 -12.55 -21.44 -10.61
N GLU A 54 -13.41 -22.25 -11.21
CA GLU A 54 -13.97 -22.04 -12.53
C GLU A 54 -14.87 -20.79 -12.56
N ASP A 55 -15.74 -20.60 -11.56
CA ASP A 55 -16.57 -19.38 -11.48
C ASP A 55 -15.70 -18.15 -11.21
N MET A 56 -14.73 -18.25 -10.30
CA MET A 56 -13.77 -17.16 -10.07
C MET A 56 -13.04 -16.78 -11.35
N ALA A 57 -12.57 -17.76 -12.12
CA ALA A 57 -11.83 -17.53 -13.36
C ALA A 57 -12.72 -17.01 -14.49
N LEU A 58 -13.89 -17.61 -14.69
CA LEU A 58 -14.64 -17.45 -15.94
C LEU A 58 -15.88 -16.57 -15.79
N LYS A 59 -16.48 -16.49 -14.60
CA LYS A 59 -17.65 -15.66 -14.32
C LYS A 59 -17.28 -14.30 -13.74
N TYR A 60 -16.39 -14.25 -12.75
CA TYR A 60 -16.17 -13.03 -11.95
C TYR A 60 -14.92 -12.22 -12.33
N MET A 61 -13.89 -12.86 -12.88
CA MET A 61 -12.63 -12.18 -13.17
C MET A 61 -12.74 -11.29 -14.41
N PRO A 62 -12.37 -10.00 -14.32
CA PRO A 62 -12.18 -9.17 -15.50
C PRO A 62 -11.09 -9.79 -16.38
N ARG A 63 -11.42 -10.11 -17.63
CA ARG A 63 -10.53 -10.77 -18.59
C ARG A 63 -10.61 -10.08 -19.94
N GLN A 64 -9.50 -10.06 -20.67
CA GLN A 64 -9.48 -9.53 -22.02
C GLN A 64 -8.51 -10.33 -22.90
N ASP A 65 -8.99 -10.65 -24.10
CA ASP A 65 -8.21 -11.31 -25.14
C ASP A 65 -7.27 -10.33 -25.86
N PHE A 66 -6.26 -10.91 -26.50
CA PHE A 66 -5.36 -10.14 -27.35
C PHE A 66 -5.91 -10.02 -28.77
N THR A 67 -5.74 -8.84 -29.35
CA THR A 67 -6.03 -8.55 -30.75
C THR A 67 -4.79 -8.02 -31.45
N TYR A 68 -4.85 -7.90 -32.78
CA TYR A 68 -3.80 -7.25 -33.56
C TYR A 68 -4.40 -6.06 -34.32
N GLN A 69 -3.75 -4.90 -34.22
CA GLN A 69 -4.10 -3.67 -34.96
C GLN A 69 -2.82 -3.05 -35.50
N ASP A 70 -2.76 -2.77 -36.79
CA ASP A 70 -1.59 -2.18 -37.48
C ASP A 70 -0.25 -2.88 -37.15
N GLY A 71 -0.27 -4.21 -37.11
CA GLY A 71 0.90 -5.04 -36.78
C GLY A 71 1.30 -5.04 -35.29
N ARG A 72 0.58 -4.33 -34.42
CA ARG A 72 0.80 -4.31 -32.97
C ARG A 72 -0.10 -5.30 -32.26
N LYS A 73 0.47 -6.10 -31.35
CA LYS A 73 -0.29 -6.90 -30.39
C LYS A 73 -0.91 -5.95 -29.36
N ILE A 74 -2.23 -5.93 -29.29
CA ILE A 74 -3.00 -5.15 -28.33
C ILE A 74 -3.57 -6.11 -27.28
N GLY A 75 -3.43 -5.78 -26.00
CA GLY A 75 -3.91 -6.60 -24.89
C GLY A 75 -4.22 -5.75 -23.66
N PRO A 76 -4.75 -6.33 -22.57
CA PRO A 76 -5.13 -5.56 -21.40
C PRO A 76 -3.94 -4.96 -20.66
N ASP A 77 -4.21 -3.94 -19.84
CA ASP A 77 -3.36 -3.68 -18.69
C ASP A 77 -3.52 -4.82 -17.68
N PHE A 78 -2.49 -5.68 -17.60
CA PHE A 78 -2.48 -6.86 -16.73
C PHE A 78 -2.54 -6.53 -15.23
N ILE A 79 -2.42 -5.26 -14.84
CA ILE A 79 -2.64 -4.83 -13.46
C ILE A 79 -4.12 -4.93 -13.07
N TYR A 80 -5.02 -4.54 -13.98
CA TYR A 80 -6.45 -4.39 -13.71
C TYR A 80 -7.32 -5.47 -14.37
N THR A 81 -6.80 -6.10 -15.42
CA THR A 81 -7.56 -7.07 -16.22
C THR A 81 -6.68 -8.27 -16.54
N PHE A 82 -7.20 -9.48 -16.37
CA PHE A 82 -6.45 -10.69 -16.70
C PHE A 82 -6.17 -10.78 -18.20
N ALA A 83 -4.90 -11.00 -18.50
CA ALA A 83 -4.36 -11.04 -19.85
C ALA A 83 -4.56 -12.42 -20.48
N GLY A 84 -5.63 -12.56 -21.27
CA GLY A 84 -6.04 -13.79 -21.94
C GLY A 84 -7.19 -14.50 -21.23
N ASP A 85 -7.14 -15.84 -21.21
CA ASP A 85 -8.19 -16.67 -20.60
C ASP A 85 -7.54 -17.76 -19.70
N PRO A 86 -7.87 -17.82 -18.40
CA PRO A 86 -7.36 -18.83 -17.47
C PRO A 86 -7.49 -20.29 -17.94
N ALA A 87 -8.46 -20.60 -18.80
CA ALA A 87 -8.71 -21.92 -19.36
C ALA A 87 -7.79 -22.27 -20.55
N ARG A 88 -7.01 -21.31 -21.08
CA ARG A 88 -6.09 -21.53 -22.22
C ARG A 88 -4.65 -21.77 -21.77
N LYS A 89 -3.94 -22.56 -22.58
CA LYS A 89 -2.51 -22.90 -22.43
C LYS A 89 -1.57 -21.90 -23.10
N SER A 90 -2.06 -21.13 -24.06
CA SER A 90 -1.27 -20.21 -24.88
C SER A 90 -1.99 -18.86 -24.99
N ASN A 91 -1.21 -17.81 -25.24
CA ASN A 91 -1.68 -16.42 -25.31
C ASN A 91 -2.53 -16.03 -24.08
N SER A 92 -2.14 -16.56 -22.93
CA SER A 92 -2.76 -16.34 -21.63
C SER A 92 -1.66 -16.25 -20.58
N TYR A 93 -1.79 -15.30 -19.66
CA TYR A 93 -0.71 -14.89 -18.77
C TYR A 93 -1.17 -14.89 -17.32
N GLY A 94 -1.88 -13.83 -16.90
CA GLY A 94 -2.23 -13.62 -15.51
C GLY A 94 -2.78 -12.22 -15.24
N CYS A 95 -2.97 -11.89 -13.97
CA CYS A 95 -3.34 -10.56 -13.48
C CYS A 95 -2.68 -10.21 -12.14
N TYR A 96 -2.80 -8.96 -11.70
CA TYR A 96 -2.31 -8.51 -10.40
C TYR A 96 -3.44 -8.16 -9.43
N ILE A 97 -3.04 -7.75 -8.22
CA ILE A 97 -3.92 -7.50 -7.07
C ILE A 97 -5.16 -6.67 -7.42
N PRO A 98 -5.10 -5.57 -8.18
CA PRO A 98 -6.32 -4.81 -8.52
C PRO A 98 -7.37 -5.65 -9.27
N CYS A 99 -6.96 -6.43 -10.27
CA CYS A 99 -7.86 -7.36 -10.98
C CYS A 99 -8.45 -8.41 -10.02
N MET A 100 -7.63 -8.98 -9.14
CA MET A 100 -8.06 -9.99 -8.17
C MET A 100 -9.06 -9.43 -7.15
N ARG A 101 -8.85 -8.20 -6.68
CA ARG A 101 -9.79 -7.48 -5.81
C ARG A 101 -11.12 -7.23 -6.51
N GLN A 102 -11.09 -6.78 -7.76
CA GLN A 102 -12.31 -6.61 -8.56
C GLN A 102 -13.04 -7.95 -8.78
N THR A 103 -12.29 -9.05 -8.95
CA THR A 103 -12.87 -10.39 -9.06
C THR A 103 -13.67 -10.77 -7.81
N ILE A 104 -13.11 -10.57 -6.61
CA ILE A 104 -13.85 -10.80 -5.36
C ILE A 104 -15.04 -9.84 -5.22
N ALA A 105 -14.87 -8.56 -5.57
CA ALA A 105 -15.96 -7.58 -5.51
C ALA A 105 -17.15 -7.97 -6.40
N ASN A 106 -16.87 -8.47 -7.61
CA ASN A 106 -17.89 -9.00 -8.52
C ASN A 106 -18.62 -10.21 -7.90
N TYR A 107 -17.89 -11.16 -7.31
CA TYR A 107 -18.48 -12.28 -6.61
C TYR A 107 -19.35 -11.85 -5.41
N PHE A 108 -18.82 -10.98 -4.55
CA PHE A 108 -19.56 -10.48 -3.38
C PHE A 108 -20.82 -9.72 -3.77
N SER A 109 -20.78 -8.94 -4.85
CA SER A 109 -21.96 -8.29 -5.41
C SER A 109 -23.01 -9.31 -5.86
N ASP A 110 -22.61 -10.35 -6.61
CA ASP A 110 -23.50 -11.40 -7.13
C ASP A 110 -24.21 -12.17 -6.00
N ILE A 111 -23.53 -12.41 -4.87
CA ILE A 111 -24.11 -13.11 -3.71
C ILE A 111 -24.69 -12.18 -2.63
N GLY A 112 -24.66 -10.86 -2.83
CA GLY A 112 -25.12 -9.87 -1.85
C GLY A 112 -24.30 -9.82 -0.55
N CYS A 113 -23.03 -10.22 -0.58
CA CYS A 113 -22.13 -10.17 0.58
C CYS A 113 -21.72 -8.72 0.88
N THR A 114 -22.12 -8.22 2.04
CA THR A 114 -21.71 -6.90 2.56
C THR A 114 -20.80 -6.99 3.77
N GLU A 115 -20.68 -8.17 4.38
CA GLU A 115 -19.90 -8.40 5.61
C GLU A 115 -18.39 -8.42 5.37
N TYR A 116 -17.94 -8.72 4.15
CA TYR A 116 -16.53 -8.80 3.80
C TYR A 116 -16.18 -7.91 2.62
N THR A 117 -14.93 -7.45 2.61
CA THR A 117 -14.31 -6.67 1.54
C THR A 117 -12.85 -7.09 1.37
N THR A 118 -12.13 -6.45 0.44
CA THR A 118 -10.71 -6.70 0.21
C THR A 118 -9.87 -5.47 0.52
N ALA A 119 -8.67 -5.69 1.04
CA ALA A 119 -7.66 -4.64 1.17
C ALA A 119 -6.43 -4.99 0.33
N ASP A 120 -5.98 -4.01 -0.45
CA ASP A 120 -4.67 -4.06 -1.09
C ASP A 120 -3.62 -3.68 -0.05
N ILE A 121 -2.71 -4.60 0.23
CA ILE A 121 -1.61 -4.42 1.17
C ILE A 121 -0.28 -4.57 0.43
N SER A 122 -0.25 -4.26 -0.87
CA SER A 122 0.99 -4.29 -1.64
C SER A 122 2.01 -3.29 -1.09
N GLY A 123 3.29 -3.64 -1.16
CA GLY A 123 4.40 -2.91 -0.53
C GLY A 123 4.75 -3.41 0.88
N THR A 124 3.86 -4.16 1.53
CA THR A 124 4.11 -4.77 2.85
C THR A 124 5.31 -5.70 2.83
N SER A 125 6.20 -5.62 3.82
CA SER A 125 7.30 -6.59 4.01
C SER A 125 6.77 -7.99 4.36
N LEU A 126 7.54 -9.04 4.07
CA LEU A 126 7.13 -10.41 4.38
C LEU A 126 6.87 -10.58 5.89
N GLU A 127 7.72 -9.99 6.73
CA GLU A 127 7.62 -10.01 8.19
C GLU A 127 6.30 -9.40 8.66
N ASN A 128 5.87 -8.32 8.02
CA ASN A 128 4.65 -7.65 8.41
C ASN A 128 3.39 -8.37 7.89
N LEU A 129 3.52 -9.19 6.84
CA LEU A 129 2.44 -10.10 6.45
C LEU A 129 2.10 -11.12 7.55
N PHE A 130 3.08 -11.45 8.40
CA PHE A 130 2.89 -12.43 9.47
C PHE A 130 1.91 -11.98 10.55
N TYR A 131 1.67 -10.69 10.74
CA TYR A 131 0.64 -10.21 11.67
C TYR A 131 -0.76 -10.59 11.23
N TYR A 132 -1.06 -10.51 9.92
CA TYR A 132 -2.33 -11.00 9.37
C TYR A 132 -2.45 -12.52 9.57
N VAL A 133 -1.37 -13.24 9.28
CA VAL A 133 -1.34 -14.70 9.44
C VAL A 133 -1.56 -15.09 10.90
N ALA A 134 -0.90 -14.43 11.85
CA ALA A 134 -1.06 -14.62 13.29
C ALA A 134 -2.47 -14.24 13.79
N ASP A 135 -3.20 -13.44 13.03
CA ASP A 135 -4.61 -13.09 13.27
C ASP A 135 -5.59 -13.98 12.46
N ASN A 136 -5.16 -15.16 12.03
CA ASN A 136 -5.97 -16.09 11.21
C ASN A 136 -6.48 -15.51 9.89
N THR A 137 -5.75 -14.55 9.31
CA THR A 137 -6.03 -13.97 7.99
C THR A 137 -5.01 -14.48 6.98
N PRO A 138 -5.38 -15.41 6.07
CA PRO A 138 -4.50 -15.83 4.99
C PRO A 138 -4.20 -14.64 4.07
N VAL A 139 -2.94 -14.51 3.65
CA VAL A 139 -2.54 -13.44 2.73
C VAL A 139 -2.42 -14.00 1.32
N ILE A 140 -3.11 -13.39 0.38
CA ILE A 140 -3.00 -13.70 -1.04
C ILE A 140 -1.89 -12.83 -1.62
N LEU A 141 -0.91 -13.41 -2.32
CA LEU A 141 0.23 -12.66 -2.85
C LEU A 141 0.70 -13.18 -4.20
N ILE A 142 1.43 -12.32 -4.92
CA ILE A 142 2.09 -12.68 -6.17
C ILE A 142 3.56 -13.04 -5.90
N SER A 143 3.97 -14.17 -6.46
CA SER A 143 5.33 -14.72 -6.37
C SER A 143 5.69 -15.40 -7.70
N THR A 144 6.59 -16.37 -7.66
CA THR A 144 6.91 -17.24 -8.79
C THR A 144 6.85 -18.71 -8.42
N ASN A 145 6.56 -19.56 -9.42
CA ASN A 145 6.58 -21.00 -9.25
C ASN A 145 7.97 -21.46 -8.76
N ASN A 146 8.00 -22.24 -7.67
CA ASN A 146 9.22 -22.75 -7.04
C ASN A 146 10.26 -21.66 -6.68
N LEU A 147 9.85 -20.40 -6.48
CA LEU A 147 10.74 -19.30 -6.13
C LEU A 147 11.86 -19.04 -7.16
N ILE A 148 11.59 -19.30 -8.43
CA ILE A 148 12.52 -18.99 -9.52
C ILE A 148 12.55 -17.48 -9.75
N THR A 149 13.74 -16.89 -9.88
CA THR A 149 13.91 -15.46 -10.19
C THR A 149 13.09 -15.06 -11.42
N PRO A 150 12.20 -14.04 -11.32
CA PRO A 150 11.41 -13.60 -12.46
C PRO A 150 12.29 -12.99 -13.55
N VAL A 151 11.88 -13.14 -14.81
CA VAL A 151 12.57 -12.57 -15.98
C VAL A 151 11.59 -11.82 -16.87
N THR A 152 12.11 -10.91 -17.68
CA THR A 152 11.32 -10.19 -18.68
C THR A 152 10.66 -11.18 -19.65
N GLY A 153 9.37 -10.96 -19.90
CA GLY A 153 8.52 -11.78 -20.73
C GLY A 153 8.05 -11.07 -22.00
N ASP A 154 6.88 -11.47 -22.44
CA ASP A 154 6.25 -10.91 -23.63
C ASP A 154 5.75 -9.48 -23.35
N SER A 155 5.66 -8.67 -24.40
CA SER A 155 5.17 -7.29 -24.32
C SER A 155 4.03 -7.07 -25.31
N TRP A 156 3.20 -6.07 -25.03
CA TRP A 156 2.11 -5.64 -25.90
C TRP A 156 1.74 -4.19 -25.62
N TYR A 157 0.90 -3.62 -26.49
CA TYR A 157 0.30 -2.31 -26.26
C TYR A 157 -1.06 -2.47 -25.57
N THR A 158 -1.35 -1.60 -24.61
CA THR A 158 -2.70 -1.49 -24.04
C THR A 158 -3.61 -0.70 -24.99
N PRO A 159 -4.96 -0.77 -24.86
CA PRO A 159 -5.87 -0.03 -25.75
C PRO A 159 -5.68 1.49 -25.70
N ASP A 160 -5.20 2.03 -24.57
CA ASP A 160 -4.81 3.43 -24.38
C ASP A 160 -3.40 3.76 -24.91
N GLY A 161 -2.71 2.80 -25.54
CA GLY A 161 -1.46 3.02 -26.26
C GLY A 161 -0.18 2.87 -25.43
N ARG A 162 -0.25 2.53 -24.14
CA ARG A 162 0.96 2.27 -23.34
C ARG A 162 1.61 0.95 -23.74
N TYR A 163 2.94 0.90 -23.70
CA TYR A 163 3.70 -0.32 -23.91
C TYR A 163 3.98 -1.01 -22.57
N VAL A 164 3.44 -2.21 -22.38
CA VAL A 164 3.57 -2.97 -21.13
C VAL A 164 4.33 -4.27 -21.36
N THR A 165 5.07 -4.72 -20.35
CA THR A 165 5.89 -5.93 -20.43
C THR A 165 5.58 -6.87 -19.28
N TRP A 166 5.18 -8.10 -19.61
CA TRP A 166 4.88 -9.14 -18.65
C TRP A 166 6.16 -9.68 -18.01
N GLN A 167 6.09 -10.05 -16.73
CA GLN A 167 7.17 -10.76 -16.06
C GLN A 167 6.88 -12.27 -16.06
N ARG A 168 7.73 -13.04 -16.75
CA ARG A 168 7.65 -14.51 -16.78
C ARG A 168 7.90 -15.08 -15.38
N GLY A 169 7.32 -16.26 -15.16
CA GLY A 169 7.38 -16.95 -13.86
C GLY A 169 6.29 -16.53 -12.88
N HIS A 170 5.37 -15.63 -13.25
CA HIS A 170 4.23 -15.21 -12.44
C HIS A 170 3.48 -16.40 -11.78
N HIS A 171 3.18 -16.27 -10.49
CA HIS A 171 2.37 -17.22 -9.75
C HIS A 171 1.62 -16.56 -8.58
N CYS A 172 0.47 -17.11 -8.20
CA CYS A 172 -0.30 -16.70 -7.03
C CYS A 172 -0.14 -17.71 -5.90
N MET A 173 0.18 -17.24 -4.69
CA MET A 173 0.33 -18.05 -3.49
C MET A 173 -0.50 -17.48 -2.34
N ILE A 174 -0.85 -18.33 -1.38
CA ILE A 174 -1.60 -17.97 -0.18
C ILE A 174 -0.71 -18.29 1.01
N LEU A 175 -0.19 -17.26 1.67
CA LEU A 175 0.61 -17.39 2.87
C LEU A 175 -0.29 -17.79 4.05
N THR A 176 -0.02 -18.96 4.62
CA THR A 176 -0.81 -19.59 5.68
C THR A 176 -0.03 -19.75 6.97
N GLY A 177 1.27 -19.50 6.98
CA GLY A 177 2.07 -19.62 8.20
C GLY A 177 3.51 -19.19 8.04
N TYR A 178 4.20 -19.11 9.16
CA TYR A 178 5.63 -18.84 9.27
C TYR A 178 6.22 -19.50 10.52
N ASP A 179 7.52 -19.77 10.49
CA ASP A 179 8.27 -20.26 11.64
C ASP A 179 9.69 -19.67 11.60
N TYR A 180 9.94 -18.66 12.44
CA TYR A 180 11.24 -18.00 12.53
C TYR A 180 12.34 -18.96 13.01
N SER A 181 12.01 -19.92 13.87
CA SER A 181 13.01 -20.86 14.40
C SER A 181 13.53 -21.82 13.33
N LYS A 182 12.72 -22.09 12.31
CA LYS A 182 13.06 -22.94 11.17
C LYS A 182 13.43 -22.14 9.92
N ASN A 183 13.29 -20.82 9.95
CA ASN A 183 13.46 -19.93 8.80
C ASN A 183 12.61 -20.34 7.59
N VAL A 184 11.31 -20.61 7.82
CA VAL A 184 10.37 -21.06 6.76
C VAL A 184 9.05 -20.30 6.77
N VAL A 185 8.40 -20.29 5.60
CA VAL A 185 6.99 -19.93 5.43
C VAL A 185 6.19 -21.12 4.92
N TYR A 186 4.92 -21.16 5.28
CA TYR A 186 3.95 -22.14 4.83
C TYR A 186 2.97 -21.47 3.87
N VAL A 187 2.74 -22.08 2.71
CA VAL A 187 1.85 -21.53 1.69
C VAL A 187 0.96 -22.60 1.08
N SER A 188 -0.28 -22.24 0.80
CA SER A 188 -1.12 -22.97 -0.14
C SER A 188 -0.97 -22.34 -1.53
N GLU A 189 -0.76 -23.15 -2.56
CA GLU A 189 -0.59 -22.66 -3.93
C GLU A 189 -1.30 -23.57 -4.93
N SER A 190 -1.64 -23.02 -6.09
CA SER A 190 -2.53 -23.70 -7.04
C SER A 190 -1.86 -24.84 -7.83
N ALA A 191 -0.55 -25.02 -7.68
CA ALA A 191 0.20 -26.10 -8.32
C ALA A 191 0.11 -27.44 -7.56
N TYR A 192 -0.24 -27.45 -6.28
CA TYR A 192 -0.18 -28.65 -5.43
C TYR A 192 -1.46 -28.85 -4.61
N SER A 193 -1.80 -30.10 -4.32
CA SER A 193 -2.96 -30.48 -3.49
C SER A 193 -2.62 -30.53 -1.99
N TYR A 194 -1.44 -30.04 -1.61
CA TYR A 194 -0.93 -30.01 -0.26
C TYR A 194 -0.20 -28.68 -0.03
N GLU A 195 -0.09 -28.28 1.22
CA GLU A 195 0.61 -27.06 1.61
C GLU A 195 2.12 -27.22 1.37
N ARG A 196 2.73 -26.15 0.88
CA ARG A 196 4.14 -26.07 0.55
C ARG A 196 4.88 -25.32 1.65
N THR A 197 6.12 -25.73 1.90
CA THR A 197 7.04 -25.06 2.82
C THR A 197 8.21 -24.51 2.03
N TYR A 198 8.56 -23.25 2.25
CA TYR A 198 9.67 -22.58 1.59
C TYR A 198 10.61 -21.95 2.61
N ASN A 199 11.90 -21.85 2.28
CA ASN A 199 12.83 -21.02 3.03
C ASN A 199 12.38 -19.55 2.99
N MET A 200 12.32 -18.91 4.15
CA MET A 200 11.77 -17.56 4.32
C MET A 200 12.58 -16.50 3.58
N ASP A 201 13.92 -16.59 3.56
CA ASP A 201 14.78 -15.62 2.88
C ASP A 201 14.62 -15.67 1.37
N SER A 202 14.59 -16.88 0.81
CA SER A 202 14.34 -17.09 -0.62
C SER A 202 12.95 -16.58 -1.02
N PHE A 203 11.94 -16.86 -0.17
CA PHE A 203 10.58 -16.37 -0.39
C PHE A 203 10.52 -14.85 -0.36
N ARG A 204 11.15 -14.21 0.64
CA ARG A 204 11.24 -12.75 0.77
C ARG A 204 11.87 -12.12 -0.46
N ASN A 205 12.97 -12.67 -0.94
CA ASN A 205 13.66 -12.15 -2.11
C ASN A 205 12.76 -12.17 -3.35
N ILE A 206 12.09 -13.30 -3.64
CA ILE A 206 11.20 -13.42 -4.79
C ILE A 206 9.97 -12.53 -4.66
N TYR A 207 9.36 -12.49 -3.47
CA TYR A 207 8.22 -11.59 -3.20
C TYR A 207 8.60 -10.11 -3.42
N ASN A 208 9.79 -9.70 -3.00
CA ASN A 208 10.32 -8.35 -3.26
C ASN A 208 10.54 -8.08 -4.75
N LEU A 209 11.15 -9.02 -5.48
CA LEU A 209 11.36 -8.90 -6.94
C LEU A 209 10.04 -8.88 -7.72
N LYS A 210 9.00 -9.49 -7.18
CA LYS A 210 7.62 -9.43 -7.71
C LYS A 210 6.85 -8.20 -7.24
N GLY A 211 7.52 -7.22 -6.65
CA GLY A 211 6.94 -5.91 -6.30
C GLY A 211 6.12 -5.91 -5.02
N LYS A 212 6.31 -6.89 -4.13
CA LYS A 212 5.59 -7.02 -2.86
C LYS A 212 4.06 -6.94 -3.02
N ASN A 213 3.52 -7.63 -4.04
CA ASN A 213 2.11 -7.59 -4.37
C ASN A 213 1.32 -8.52 -3.44
N ALA A 214 0.42 -7.97 -2.62
CA ALA A 214 -0.35 -8.73 -1.64
C ALA A 214 -1.72 -8.12 -1.34
N MET A 215 -2.67 -8.97 -0.98
CA MET A 215 -4.01 -8.58 -0.53
C MET A 215 -4.54 -9.51 0.55
N ILE A 216 -5.57 -9.03 1.25
CA ILE A 216 -6.35 -9.82 2.20
C ILE A 216 -7.85 -9.64 1.94
N ILE A 217 -8.62 -10.60 2.41
CA ILE A 217 -10.07 -10.45 2.62
C ILE A 217 -10.25 -10.07 4.10
N LYS A 218 -11.11 -9.11 4.40
CA LYS A 218 -11.38 -8.62 5.76
C LYS A 218 -12.87 -8.31 5.95
N LYS A 219 -13.34 -8.20 7.19
CA LYS A 219 -14.71 -7.74 7.47
C LYS A 219 -14.90 -6.26 7.12
N THR A 220 -16.07 -5.89 6.59
CA THR A 220 -16.45 -4.52 6.18
C THR A 220 -16.71 -3.62 7.38
N LYS A 221 -17.31 -4.17 8.44
CA LYS A 221 -17.44 -3.54 9.76
C LYS A 221 -16.60 -4.33 10.73
N SER A 222 -15.45 -3.80 11.07
CA SER A 222 -14.63 -4.29 12.16
C SER A 222 -14.54 -3.18 13.18
N ASP A 223 -15.16 -3.37 14.33
CA ASP A 223 -14.85 -2.66 15.59
C ASP A 223 -13.44 -3.01 16.11
N ASN A 224 -12.64 -3.74 15.32
CA ASN A 224 -11.21 -3.90 15.52
C ASN A 224 -10.44 -3.16 14.41
N PRO A 225 -9.42 -2.37 14.76
CA PRO A 225 -8.64 -1.61 13.81
C PRO A 225 -8.02 -2.55 12.77
N VAL A 226 -8.09 -2.12 11.51
CA VAL A 226 -7.35 -2.70 10.39
C VAL A 226 -5.87 -2.55 10.74
N ILE A 227 -5.25 -3.62 11.20
CA ILE A 227 -3.82 -3.65 11.48
C ILE A 227 -3.10 -3.60 10.13
N SER A 228 -2.71 -2.40 9.73
CA SER A 228 -1.73 -2.15 8.68
C SER A 228 -0.40 -2.82 9.06
N PRO A 229 0.46 -3.18 8.10
CA PRO A 229 1.73 -3.89 8.30
C PRO A 229 2.62 -3.42 9.46
N ASP A 230 2.53 -2.15 9.83
CA ASP A 230 3.37 -1.52 10.85
C ASP A 230 2.67 -1.39 12.23
N ASN A 231 1.52 -2.05 12.43
CA ASN A 231 0.53 -1.70 13.47
C ASN A 231 -0.06 -0.27 13.32
N ASP A 232 0.12 0.34 12.15
CA ASP A 232 -0.32 1.70 11.87
C ASP A 232 -1.86 1.75 11.75
N VAL A 233 -2.54 2.29 12.77
CA VAL A 233 -3.97 2.64 12.68
C VAL A 233 -4.07 3.97 11.92
N TYR A 234 -4.49 3.89 10.66
CA TYR A 234 -4.80 5.10 9.89
C TYR A 234 -6.02 5.77 10.48
N VAL A 235 -5.86 7.06 10.76
CA VAL A 235 -6.88 7.89 11.39
C VAL A 235 -7.22 9.08 10.50
N THR A 236 -8.45 9.56 10.64
CA THR A 236 -8.88 10.84 10.09
C THR A 236 -9.09 11.83 11.24
N PRO A 237 -8.00 12.36 11.84
CA PRO A 237 -8.09 13.15 13.07
C PRO A 237 -8.67 14.55 12.87
N PHE A 238 -8.81 15.01 11.61
CA PHE A 238 -9.28 16.34 11.24
C PHE A 238 -10.47 16.22 10.29
N SER A 239 -11.42 17.15 10.41
CA SER A 239 -12.52 17.25 9.45
C SER A 239 -12.03 17.89 8.15
N ASP A 240 -12.74 17.64 7.04
CA ASP A 240 -12.46 18.34 5.80
C ASP A 240 -12.55 19.86 6.01
N GLY A 241 -11.53 20.59 5.57
CA GLY A 241 -11.42 22.03 5.72
C GLY A 241 -10.76 22.52 7.00
N ASP A 242 -10.45 21.65 7.97
CA ASP A 242 -9.76 22.04 9.19
C ASP A 242 -8.39 22.65 8.88
N ILE A 243 -8.07 23.80 9.48
CA ILE A 243 -6.76 24.43 9.37
C ILE A 243 -5.91 24.00 10.55
N CYS A 244 -4.70 23.52 10.28
CA CYS A 244 -3.80 22.97 11.28
C CYS A 244 -2.38 23.52 11.13
N VAL A 245 -1.62 23.42 12.21
CA VAL A 245 -0.17 23.55 12.19
C VAL A 245 0.48 22.21 12.50
N LEU A 246 1.63 21.93 11.88
CA LEU A 246 2.37 20.68 12.03
C LEU A 246 3.72 20.98 12.66
N LYS A 247 3.95 20.51 13.89
CA LYS A 247 5.21 20.68 14.61
C LYS A 247 5.97 19.36 14.67
N ASN A 248 7.20 19.32 14.16
CA ASN A 248 8.05 18.14 14.25
C ASN A 248 8.38 17.84 15.71
N THR A 249 8.26 16.59 16.14
CA THR A 249 8.47 16.24 17.55
C THR A 249 9.94 16.15 17.95
N GLY A 250 10.83 15.87 16.99
CA GLY A 250 12.27 15.82 17.22
C GLY A 250 12.87 17.21 17.38
N SER A 251 12.55 18.12 16.46
CA SER A 251 13.14 19.48 16.44
C SER A 251 12.31 20.54 17.16
N GLY A 252 11.01 20.31 17.36
CA GLY A 252 10.08 21.30 17.89
C GLY A 252 9.75 22.43 16.91
N LYS A 253 10.17 22.33 15.64
CA LYS A 253 9.95 23.33 14.58
C LYS A 253 8.70 23.02 13.76
N MET A 254 8.17 24.04 13.10
CA MET A 254 6.97 23.97 12.29
C MET A 254 7.28 23.57 10.86
N LEU A 255 6.41 22.79 10.24
CA LEU A 255 6.39 22.65 8.79
C LEU A 255 6.14 24.03 8.17
N ASN A 256 6.92 24.40 7.17
CA ASN A 256 6.98 25.76 6.66
C ASN A 256 7.20 25.77 5.14
N VAL A 257 6.34 26.46 4.40
CA VAL A 257 6.55 26.74 2.97
C VAL A 257 7.52 27.91 2.82
N ASP A 258 8.53 27.79 1.95
CA ASP A 258 9.54 28.83 1.79
C ASP A 258 8.95 30.21 1.46
N TYR A 259 9.10 31.15 2.41
CA TYR A 259 8.54 32.51 2.38
C TYR A 259 7.05 32.60 2.01
N GLY A 260 6.29 31.52 2.19
CA GLY A 260 4.88 31.45 1.78
C GLY A 260 4.64 31.71 0.30
N ARG A 261 5.62 31.43 -0.57
CA ARG A 261 5.50 31.68 -2.00
C ARG A 261 4.44 30.77 -2.62
N ASP A 262 3.50 31.36 -3.35
CA ASP A 262 2.45 30.64 -4.06
C ASP A 262 2.89 30.25 -5.48
N GLU A 263 3.89 29.38 -5.57
CA GLU A 263 4.49 28.89 -6.81
C GLU A 263 4.68 27.37 -6.73
N ASN A 264 4.75 26.70 -7.88
CA ASN A 264 5.10 25.27 -7.89
C ASN A 264 6.58 25.11 -7.53
N ASP A 265 6.92 23.93 -7.01
CA ASP A 265 8.30 23.52 -6.71
C ASP A 265 8.95 24.37 -5.58
N VAL A 266 8.13 25.10 -4.81
CA VAL A 266 8.58 25.86 -3.64
C VAL A 266 8.85 24.89 -2.50
N ASN A 267 10.09 24.90 -2.01
CA ASN A 267 10.53 23.96 -0.98
C ASN A 267 9.70 24.06 0.31
N VAL A 268 9.50 22.91 0.94
CA VAL A 268 8.92 22.82 2.28
C VAL A 268 10.03 22.37 3.23
N TYR A 269 10.20 23.12 4.32
CA TYR A 269 11.22 22.82 5.32
C TYR A 269 10.70 23.05 6.73
N GLN A 270 11.51 22.77 7.74
CA GLN A 270 11.17 23.13 9.11
C GLN A 270 11.67 24.54 9.46
N TRP A 271 10.87 25.30 10.20
CA TRP A 271 11.21 26.64 10.67
C TRP A 271 10.74 26.90 12.10
N THR A 272 11.37 27.86 12.78
CA THR A 272 10.94 28.29 14.11
C THR A 272 9.50 28.83 14.04
N ALA A 273 8.66 28.44 14.99
CA ALA A 273 7.27 28.88 15.03
C ALA A 273 7.18 30.42 15.07
N ASP A 274 6.39 31.00 14.16
CA ASP A 274 6.16 32.45 14.06
C ASP A 274 4.69 32.82 13.77
N ASN A 275 3.79 31.82 13.69
CA ASN A 275 2.36 31.96 13.41
C ASN A 275 2.04 32.54 12.02
N SER A 276 3.02 32.56 11.12
CA SER A 276 2.85 33.00 9.74
C SER A 276 1.92 32.06 8.95
N THR A 277 1.39 32.54 7.83
CA THR A 277 0.45 31.78 6.98
C THR A 277 1.13 30.56 6.36
N GLU A 278 2.43 30.64 6.07
CA GLU A 278 3.25 29.56 5.51
C GLU A 278 3.48 28.37 6.45
N GLN A 279 3.07 28.48 7.72
CA GLN A 279 3.07 27.39 8.71
C GLN A 279 1.68 26.76 8.91
N GLN A 280 0.68 27.24 8.17
CA GLN A 280 -0.72 26.81 8.32
C GLN A 280 -1.15 25.99 7.10
N PHE A 281 -1.82 24.87 7.37
CA PHE A 281 -2.20 23.90 6.36
C PHE A 281 -3.66 23.50 6.51
N ARG A 282 -4.43 23.58 5.43
CA ARG A 282 -5.81 23.09 5.36
C ARG A 282 -5.81 21.59 5.05
N MET A 283 -6.48 20.83 5.89
CA MET A 283 -6.68 19.39 5.75
C MET A 283 -7.86 19.16 4.81
N ASN A 284 -7.59 18.73 3.56
CA ASN A 284 -8.67 18.30 2.67
C ASN A 284 -8.83 16.78 2.71
N LEU A 285 -9.91 16.32 3.35
CA LEU A 285 -10.18 14.90 3.54
C LEU A 285 -10.85 14.32 2.30
N MET A 286 -10.30 13.21 1.83
CA MET A 286 -10.72 12.57 0.60
C MET A 286 -11.56 11.34 0.90
N SER A 287 -12.36 10.89 -0.08
CA SER A 287 -13.27 9.75 0.10
C SER A 287 -12.58 8.43 0.41
N ASP A 288 -11.29 8.31 0.12
CA ASP A 288 -10.45 7.14 0.42
C ASP A 288 -9.74 7.22 1.79
N GLY A 289 -10.05 8.25 2.59
CA GLY A 289 -9.48 8.48 3.92
C GLY A 289 -8.09 9.14 3.92
N SER A 290 -7.53 9.46 2.76
CA SER A 290 -6.32 10.26 2.64
C SER A 290 -6.61 11.76 2.73
N TYR A 291 -5.57 12.55 3.00
CA TYR A 291 -5.61 14.00 2.95
C TYR A 291 -4.79 14.53 1.79
N MET A 292 -5.29 15.59 1.18
CA MET A 292 -4.45 16.58 0.51
C MET A 292 -4.17 17.69 1.53
N ILE A 293 -2.90 17.91 1.86
CA ILE A 293 -2.48 18.88 2.87
C ILE A 293 -2.16 20.18 2.14
N ARG A 294 -3.16 21.07 2.03
CA ARG A 294 -3.03 22.33 1.28
C ARG A 294 -2.35 23.39 2.12
N THR A 295 -1.43 24.13 1.52
CA THR A 295 -0.83 25.28 2.20
C THR A 295 -1.80 26.46 2.20
N MET A 296 -1.90 27.17 3.32
CA MET A 296 -2.73 28.36 3.43
C MET A 296 -2.15 29.55 2.67
N CYS A 297 -0.85 29.57 2.35
CA CYS A 297 -0.27 30.63 1.51
C CYS A 297 -0.73 30.57 0.05
N SER A 298 -1.47 29.52 -0.32
CA SER A 298 -2.02 29.25 -1.65
C SER A 298 -3.57 29.29 -1.67
N SER A 299 -4.19 29.82 -0.61
CA SER A 299 -5.65 29.74 -0.45
C SER A 299 -6.45 30.62 -1.42
N ASP A 300 -5.79 31.54 -2.14
CA ASP A 300 -6.42 32.54 -3.00
C ASP A 300 -6.65 32.06 -4.44
N GLY A 301 -6.60 30.74 -4.69
CA GLY A 301 -7.18 30.13 -5.90
C GLY A 301 -6.39 28.94 -6.45
N THR A 302 -5.08 28.90 -6.21
CA THR A 302 -4.17 27.86 -6.73
C THR A 302 -4.22 26.58 -5.89
N ASN A 303 -4.51 26.69 -4.59
CA ASN A 303 -4.79 25.56 -3.69
C ASN A 303 -3.68 24.49 -3.70
N ARG A 304 -2.42 24.92 -3.79
CA ARG A 304 -1.25 24.05 -3.80
C ARG A 304 -1.17 23.22 -2.52
N THR A 305 -0.64 22.02 -2.68
CA THR A 305 -0.60 20.99 -1.63
C THR A 305 0.82 20.49 -1.47
N LEU A 306 1.11 19.93 -0.29
CA LEU A 306 2.33 19.16 -0.09
C LEU A 306 2.43 18.07 -1.17
N ASP A 307 3.52 18.13 -1.93
CA ASP A 307 3.86 17.25 -3.03
C ASP A 307 5.23 16.62 -2.75
N ILE A 308 5.40 15.37 -3.18
CA ILE A 308 6.63 14.63 -3.03
C ILE A 308 7.30 14.56 -4.39
N VAL A 309 8.50 15.13 -4.50
CA VAL A 309 9.28 15.15 -5.74
C VAL A 309 9.63 13.74 -6.17
N LYS A 310 8.88 13.21 -7.14
CA LYS A 310 9.00 11.83 -7.59
C LYS A 310 10.31 11.59 -8.34
N SER A 311 10.89 10.42 -8.13
CA SER A 311 12.00 9.92 -8.96
C SER A 311 11.48 8.84 -9.91
N ASN A 312 11.65 9.05 -11.22
CA ASN A 312 11.13 8.15 -12.26
C ASN A 312 9.64 7.80 -12.08
N GLY A 313 8.82 8.80 -11.69
CA GLY A 313 7.39 8.62 -11.45
C GLY A 313 7.01 7.89 -10.15
N ASN A 314 7.98 7.58 -9.28
CA ASN A 314 7.77 6.85 -8.03
C ASN A 314 8.12 7.70 -6.81
N ILE A 315 7.52 7.36 -5.67
CA ILE A 315 7.87 7.89 -4.35
C ILE A 315 8.90 6.98 -3.70
N VAL A 316 10.09 7.52 -3.44
CA VAL A 316 11.24 6.79 -2.89
C VAL A 316 11.75 7.49 -1.63
N SER A 317 12.42 6.72 -0.77
CA SER A 317 13.12 7.25 0.40
C SER A 317 14.15 8.29 -0.03
N GLY A 318 14.19 9.43 0.66
CA GLY A 318 15.01 10.60 0.34
C GLY A 318 14.34 11.62 -0.59
N ALA A 319 13.15 11.37 -1.12
CA ALA A 319 12.46 12.32 -2.00
C ALA A 319 12.05 13.59 -1.24
N ASN A 320 12.37 14.76 -1.82
CA ASN A 320 12.04 16.06 -1.26
C ASN A 320 10.53 16.29 -1.17
N VAL A 321 10.09 17.17 -0.27
CA VAL A 321 8.72 17.66 -0.24
C VAL A 321 8.70 19.14 -0.63
N ASP A 322 7.90 19.48 -1.61
CA ASP A 322 7.62 20.85 -2.03
C ASP A 322 6.10 21.10 -2.02
N ILE A 323 5.68 22.25 -2.52
CA ILE A 323 4.27 22.48 -2.87
C ILE A 323 4.07 22.48 -4.39
N TYR A 324 2.97 21.87 -4.81
CA TYR A 324 2.60 21.84 -6.22
C TYR A 324 1.08 21.95 -6.40
N ASN A 325 0.65 22.29 -7.61
CA ASN A 325 -0.76 22.26 -8.00
C ASN A 325 -1.40 20.89 -7.68
N PRO A 326 -2.66 20.83 -7.25
CA PRO A 326 -3.33 19.61 -6.77
C PRO A 326 -3.73 18.65 -7.91
N VAL A 327 -2.75 18.12 -8.66
CA VAL A 327 -2.94 17.33 -9.90
C VAL A 327 -2.37 15.91 -9.83
N ASP A 328 -1.66 15.55 -8.76
CA ASP A 328 -0.89 14.30 -8.69
C ASP A 328 -1.31 13.43 -7.49
N THR A 329 -2.22 12.50 -7.73
CA THR A 329 -2.71 11.59 -6.68
C THR A 329 -1.67 10.60 -6.18
N ILE A 330 -0.52 10.46 -6.85
CA ILE A 330 0.58 9.63 -6.36
C ILE A 330 1.32 10.42 -5.28
N ALA A 331 1.78 11.62 -5.60
CA ALA A 331 2.66 12.44 -4.76
C ALA A 331 1.95 13.24 -3.65
N GLN A 332 0.65 13.49 -3.77
CA GLN A 332 -0.04 14.53 -2.98
C GLN A 332 -1.06 13.98 -1.98
N ARG A 333 -1.01 12.67 -1.71
CA ARG A 333 -1.97 11.98 -0.84
C ARG A 333 -1.28 11.46 0.39
N TRP A 334 -1.78 11.89 1.55
CA TRP A 334 -1.15 11.64 2.83
C TRP A 334 -2.12 10.90 3.76
N LEU A 335 -1.61 9.95 4.54
CA LEU A 335 -2.35 9.27 5.58
C LEU A 335 -1.74 9.61 6.95
N PHE A 336 -2.59 9.72 7.96
CA PHE A 336 -2.16 9.96 9.33
C PHE A 336 -2.22 8.66 10.12
N VAL A 337 -1.16 8.39 10.86
CA VAL A 337 -1.06 7.25 11.77
C VAL A 337 -0.82 7.81 13.16
N LYS A 338 -1.68 7.47 14.12
CA LYS A 338 -1.55 7.95 15.49
C LYS A 338 -0.37 7.25 16.19
N THR A 339 0.60 8.02 16.68
CA THR A 339 1.74 7.52 17.48
C THR A 339 1.68 7.99 18.94
N GLY A 340 0.80 8.95 19.26
CA GLY A 340 0.57 9.44 20.61
C GLY A 340 -0.62 10.40 20.71
N THR A 341 -0.73 11.12 21.82
CA THR A 341 -1.74 12.18 21.98
C THR A 341 -1.39 13.36 21.07
N ASN A 342 -2.23 13.62 20.06
CA ASN A 342 -2.03 14.64 19.01
C ASN A 342 -0.72 14.50 18.20
N THR A 343 -0.04 13.36 18.31
CA THR A 343 1.20 13.08 17.58
C THR A 343 0.95 11.98 16.56
N TYR A 344 1.47 12.20 15.35
CA TYR A 344 1.22 11.36 14.20
C TYR A 344 2.51 11.09 13.41
N LYS A 345 2.61 9.88 12.86
CA LYS A 345 3.41 9.59 11.67
C LYS A 345 2.54 9.95 10.47
N ILE A 346 3.06 10.75 9.53
CA ILE A 346 2.35 11.17 8.31
C ILE A 346 3.02 10.47 7.13
N VAL A 347 2.28 9.69 6.36
CA VAL A 347 2.83 8.79 5.33
C VAL A 347 2.23 9.06 3.96
N PRO A 348 2.99 8.87 2.85
CA PRO A 348 2.42 8.88 1.52
C PRO A 348 1.44 7.71 1.33
N GLN A 349 0.26 7.94 0.75
CA GLN A 349 -0.72 6.88 0.48
C GLN A 349 -0.17 5.81 -0.48
N TYR A 350 0.62 6.25 -1.48
CA TYR A 350 1.18 5.39 -2.52
C TYR A 350 2.34 4.52 -2.01
N ASN A 351 3.18 5.05 -1.12
CA ASN A 351 4.28 4.31 -0.50
C ASN A 351 4.27 4.52 1.03
N LYS A 352 3.46 3.71 1.72
CA LYS A 352 3.19 3.84 3.17
C LYS A 352 4.35 3.41 4.06
N ALA A 353 5.42 2.85 3.50
CA ALA A 353 6.64 2.51 4.23
C ALA A 353 7.47 3.76 4.58
N LEU A 354 7.21 4.88 3.90
CA LEU A 354 7.89 6.15 4.13
C LEU A 354 7.10 7.04 5.09
N ALA A 355 7.78 8.00 5.71
CA ALA A 355 7.18 9.01 6.57
C ALA A 355 7.74 10.41 6.27
N LEU A 356 6.90 11.42 6.45
CA LEU A 356 7.29 12.83 6.43
C LEU A 356 8.35 13.06 7.52
N THR A 357 9.54 13.50 7.11
CA THR A 357 10.75 13.56 7.91
C THR A 357 11.32 14.96 7.86
N ALA A 358 11.78 15.50 8.99
CA ALA A 358 12.57 16.73 9.02
C ALA A 358 13.99 16.44 9.50
N LEU A 359 15.02 16.97 8.85
CA LEU A 359 16.41 16.70 9.24
C LEU A 359 16.90 17.66 10.34
N GLY A 360 17.38 17.13 11.46
CA GLY A 360 18.13 17.88 12.47
C GLY A 360 17.31 18.97 13.17
N ASN A 361 17.99 19.95 13.76
CA ASN A 361 17.39 21.03 14.57
C ASN A 361 17.55 22.43 13.95
N SER A 362 18.21 22.52 12.79
CA SER A 362 18.40 23.77 12.06
C SER A 362 17.10 24.17 11.36
N ASN A 363 16.94 25.47 11.10
CA ASN A 363 15.97 25.92 10.12
C ASN A 363 16.43 25.51 8.72
N GLY A 364 15.48 25.12 7.86
CA GLY A 364 15.81 24.83 6.46
C GLY A 364 15.91 26.08 5.59
N SER A 365 16.10 25.86 4.30
CA SER A 365 16.25 26.94 3.30
C SER A 365 15.64 26.56 1.96
N ALA A 366 15.42 27.54 1.10
CA ALA A 366 14.89 27.36 -0.25
C ALA A 366 15.74 26.39 -1.11
N SER A 367 17.06 26.37 -0.94
CA SER A 367 17.98 25.55 -1.73
C SER A 367 18.34 24.21 -1.07
N GLY A 368 18.01 24.03 0.20
CA GLY A 368 18.28 22.79 0.94
C GLY A 368 17.21 21.76 0.67
N THR A 369 17.18 21.15 -0.52
CA THR A 369 16.15 20.19 -0.96
C THR A 369 16.60 18.73 -0.90
N ASP A 370 17.83 18.46 -0.46
CA ASP A 370 18.34 17.09 -0.31
C ASP A 370 17.94 16.50 1.07
N ALA A 371 17.82 15.17 1.15
CA ALA A 371 17.61 14.46 2.41
C ALA A 371 18.73 14.67 3.44
N SER A 372 19.93 15.10 3.00
CA SER A 372 21.05 15.50 3.86
C SER A 372 21.08 17.00 4.17
N SER A 373 20.14 17.79 3.68
CA SER A 373 20.10 19.24 3.93
C SER A 373 19.50 19.53 5.30
N ASP A 374 20.27 20.22 6.14
CA ASP A 374 19.85 20.63 7.48
C ASP A 374 18.53 21.39 7.45
N GLY A 375 17.56 20.94 8.26
CA GLY A 375 16.24 21.54 8.35
C GLY A 375 15.30 21.26 7.17
N ASN A 376 15.72 20.47 6.18
CA ASN A 376 14.84 20.10 5.06
C ASN A 376 13.72 19.15 5.49
N VAL A 377 12.60 19.18 4.77
CA VAL A 377 11.51 18.21 4.91
C VAL A 377 11.40 17.35 3.66
N PHE A 378 11.40 16.04 3.87
CA PHE A 378 11.46 15.02 2.83
C PHE A 378 10.72 13.76 3.30
N VAL A 379 10.60 12.73 2.46
CA VAL A 379 10.08 11.41 2.89
C VAL A 379 11.20 10.39 3.01
N SER A 380 11.18 9.57 4.07
CA SER A 380 12.19 8.51 4.27
C SER A 380 11.59 7.27 4.92
N ASP A 381 12.29 6.14 4.82
CA ASP A 381 11.89 4.89 5.47
C ASP A 381 11.64 5.12 6.96
N TYR A 382 10.50 4.66 7.46
CA TYR A 382 10.14 4.90 8.85
C TYR A 382 11.02 4.09 9.81
N THR A 383 11.64 4.78 10.76
CA THR A 383 12.57 4.21 11.75
C THR A 383 12.05 4.32 13.19
N GLY A 384 10.90 4.97 13.40
CA GLY A 384 10.41 5.33 14.74
C GLY A 384 11.01 6.63 15.31
N SER A 385 11.88 7.30 14.55
CA SER A 385 12.52 8.55 14.97
C SER A 385 11.52 9.66 15.30
N ALA A 386 11.82 10.48 16.32
CA ALA A 386 11.03 11.67 16.66
C ALA A 386 11.02 12.71 15.50
N TYR A 387 12.04 12.70 14.66
CA TYR A 387 12.12 13.52 13.45
C TYR A 387 11.15 13.08 12.34
N GLN A 388 10.51 11.93 12.49
CA GLN A 388 9.48 11.38 11.58
C GLN A 388 8.07 11.43 12.20
N GLN A 389 7.92 12.14 13.31
CA GLN A 389 6.67 12.28 14.04
C GLN A 389 6.32 13.77 14.18
N TRP A 390 5.04 14.08 14.08
CA TRP A 390 4.52 15.43 14.03
C TRP A 390 3.37 15.59 15.03
N THR A 391 3.50 16.57 15.92
CA THR A 391 2.37 17.06 16.70
C THR A 391 1.54 17.97 15.80
N VAL A 392 0.27 17.64 15.59
CA VAL A 392 -0.61 18.39 14.70
C VAL A 392 -1.76 19.00 15.51
N SER A 393 -1.89 20.32 15.42
CA SER A 393 -2.84 21.10 16.22
C SER A 393 -3.74 21.92 15.30
N LYS A 394 -5.05 21.83 15.52
CA LYS A 394 -6.04 22.67 14.83
C LYS A 394 -5.89 24.13 15.27
N ILE A 395 -5.95 25.04 14.30
CA ILE A 395 -6.08 26.48 14.52
C ILE A 395 -7.59 26.78 14.54
N ASN A 396 -8.06 27.40 15.61
CA ASN A 396 -9.46 27.78 15.76
C ASN A 396 -9.79 29.08 15.03
#